data_AF-A0A4Y7J7X1-F1
#
_entry.id   AF-A0A4Y7J7X1-F1
#
_cell.length_a   1.000
_cell.length_b   1.000
_cell.length_c   1.000
_cell.angle_alpha   90.00
_cell.angle_beta   90.00
_cell.angle_gamma   90.00
#
_symmetry.space_group_name_H-M   'P 1'
#
loop_
_entity.id
_entity.type
_entity.pdbx_description
1 polymer ?
#
loop_
_entity_poly.entity_id
_entity_poly.type
_entity_poly.pdbx_seq_one_letter_code
_entity_poly.pdbx_strand_id
1 'polypeptide(L)'
;MSLKTQDRAFSEVVREAKNAGYTEPDPRDDLSGMDVSRKVIILARESGLRLELSDIQVDSLVPEPLKSSALAEEFLRRLPEFDQEVTKKRLDAEAAGEVNK
;
A
#
# COMPACT_ATOMS: atom_id res chain seq x y z
N MET A 1 6.69 21.20 -9.90
CA MET A 1 7.34 19.89 -10.09
C MET A 1 6.22 18.90 -10.38
N SER A 2 5.92 18.65 -11.66
CA SER A 2 4.78 17.82 -12.06
C SER A 2 5.18 16.36 -11.93
N LEU A 3 4.62 15.65 -10.94
CA LEU A 3 4.78 14.21 -10.80
C LEU A 3 4.03 13.56 -11.97
N LYS A 4 4.79 13.09 -12.97
CA LYS A 4 4.29 12.24 -14.06
C LYS A 4 3.98 10.83 -13.52
N THR A 5 3.02 10.71 -12.61
CA THR A 5 2.66 9.43 -11.97
C THR A 5 1.69 8.60 -12.80
N GLN A 6 1.16 9.14 -13.91
CA GLN A 6 -0.04 8.58 -14.56
C GLN A 6 0.15 7.21 -15.24
N ASP A 7 1.38 6.78 -15.55
CA ASP A 7 1.64 5.55 -16.34
C ASP A 7 2.67 4.58 -15.73
N ARG A 8 3.07 4.75 -14.46
CA ARG A 8 4.08 3.87 -13.86
C ARG A 8 3.47 2.65 -13.21
N ALA A 9 4.12 1.51 -13.37
CA ALA A 9 3.71 0.26 -12.72
C ALA A 9 3.90 0.37 -11.20
N PHE A 10 2.99 -0.21 -10.42
CA PHE A 10 3.05 -0.15 -8.96
C PHE A 10 4.35 -0.76 -8.43
N SER A 11 4.74 -1.92 -8.97
CA SER A 11 5.96 -2.62 -8.63
C SER A 11 7.24 -1.80 -8.91
N GLU A 12 7.22 -0.96 -9.96
CA GLU A 12 8.31 -0.06 -10.30
C GLU A 12 8.47 1.04 -9.25
N VAL A 13 7.36 1.65 -8.84
CA VAL A 13 7.34 2.70 -7.80
C VAL A 13 7.80 2.13 -6.46
N VAL A 14 7.34 0.94 -6.07
CA VAL A 14 7.78 0.28 -4.82
C VAL A 14 9.27 -0.02 -4.86
N ARG A 15 9.80 -0.49 -5.99
CA ARG A 15 11.23 -0.77 -6.15
C ARG A 15 12.07 0.50 -6.07
N GLU A 16 11.63 1.58 -6.71
CA GLU A 16 12.29 2.89 -6.59
C GLU A 16 12.29 3.38 -5.14
N ALA A 17 11.15 3.32 -4.45
CA ALA A 17 11.04 3.71 -3.05
C ALA A 17 12.00 2.92 -2.15
N LYS A 18 12.11 1.60 -2.36
CA LYS A 18 13.09 0.76 -1.65
C LYS A 18 14.53 1.20 -1.95
N ASN A 19 14.87 1.40 -3.22
CA ASN A 19 16.23 1.82 -3.62
C ASN A 19 16.60 3.21 -3.07
N ALA A 20 15.61 4.10 -2.90
CA ALA A 20 15.78 5.41 -2.30
C ALA A 20 15.80 5.39 -0.76
N GLY A 21 15.56 4.23 -0.12
CA GLY A 21 15.51 4.09 1.34
C GLY A 21 14.27 4.68 1.99
N TYR A 22 13.15 4.78 1.24
CA TYR A 22 11.87 5.29 1.76
C TYR A 22 10.96 4.21 2.33
N THR A 23 11.31 2.94 2.16
CA THR A 23 10.59 1.79 2.74
C THR A 23 11.37 1.19 3.89
N GLU A 24 10.70 0.38 4.70
CA GLU A 24 11.35 -0.57 5.58
C GLU A 24 12.19 -1.60 4.77
N PRO A 25 13.10 -2.36 5.42
CA PRO A 25 13.90 -3.39 4.75
C PRO A 25 13.04 -4.41 3.98
N ASP A 26 11.85 -4.69 4.51
CA ASP A 26 10.78 -5.42 3.84
C ASP A 26 9.60 -4.47 3.52
N PRO A 27 9.40 -4.08 2.24
CA PRO A 27 8.35 -3.14 1.87
C PRO A 27 6.92 -3.62 2.20
N ARG A 28 6.73 -4.90 2.52
CA ARG A 28 5.42 -5.42 2.95
C ARG A 28 4.95 -4.77 4.25
N ASP A 29 5.85 -4.33 5.11
CA ASP A 29 5.49 -3.69 6.38
C ASP A 29 4.81 -2.34 6.13
N ASP A 30 5.30 -1.54 5.18
CA ASP A 30 4.68 -0.30 4.73
C ASP A 30 3.35 -0.56 4.00
N LEU A 31 3.35 -1.52 3.07
CA LEU A 31 2.21 -1.82 2.20
C LEU A 31 1.06 -2.55 2.91
N SER A 32 1.30 -3.10 4.10
CA SER A 32 0.28 -3.78 4.91
C SER A 32 -0.81 -2.84 5.42
N GLY A 33 -0.51 -1.55 5.54
CA GLY A 33 -1.40 -0.55 6.15
C GLY A 33 -1.42 -0.55 7.69
N MET A 34 -0.73 -1.50 8.35
CA MET A 34 -0.81 -1.67 9.81
C MET A 34 -0.27 -0.49 10.61
N ASP A 35 0.75 0.21 10.11
CA ASP A 35 1.23 1.45 10.73
C ASP A 35 0.15 2.54 10.71
N VAL A 36 -0.52 2.72 9.57
CA VAL A 36 -1.63 3.67 9.42
C VAL A 36 -2.80 3.29 10.33
N SER A 37 -3.18 2.01 10.39
CA SER A 37 -4.26 1.53 11.27
C SER A 37 -3.98 1.83 12.74
N ARG A 38 -2.74 1.61 13.20
CA ARG A 38 -2.33 1.94 14.57
C ARG A 38 -2.44 3.45 14.85
N LYS A 39 -2.01 4.28 13.90
CA LYS A 39 -2.12 5.75 14.01
C LYS A 39 -3.58 6.21 14.05
N VAL A 40 -4.45 5.64 13.22
CA VAL A 40 -5.89 5.95 13.22
C VAL A 40 -6.53 5.60 14.56
N ILE A 41 -6.21 4.46 15.15
CA ILE A 41 -6.73 4.07 16.47
C ILE A 41 -6.31 5.05 17.56
N ILE A 42 -5.04 5.44 17.57
CA ILE A 42 -4.53 6.43 18.52
C ILE A 42 -5.35 7.71 18.39
N LEU A 43 -5.49 8.24 17.18
CA LEU A 43 -6.25 9.47 16.93
C LEU A 43 -7.74 9.35 17.30
N ALA A 44 -8.36 8.20 17.03
CA ALA A 44 -9.74 7.94 17.40
C ALA A 44 -9.92 7.96 18.92
N ARG A 45 -9.02 7.31 19.65
CA ARG A 45 -9.03 7.27 21.13
C ARG A 45 -8.80 8.65 21.74
N GLU A 46 -7.87 9.42 21.21
CA GLU A 46 -7.67 10.82 21.62
C GLU A 46 -8.89 11.70 21.34
N SER A 47 -9.70 11.33 20.33
CA SER A 47 -10.96 12.00 20.00
C SER A 47 -12.18 11.48 20.79
N GLY A 48 -11.96 10.61 21.77
CA GLY A 48 -13.00 10.03 22.63
C GLY A 48 -13.74 8.82 22.03
N LEU A 49 -13.31 8.30 20.87
CA LEU A 49 -13.86 7.10 20.26
C LEU A 49 -13.12 5.86 20.78
N ARG A 50 -13.87 4.85 21.23
CA ARG A 50 -13.28 3.56 21.65
C ARG A 50 -13.27 2.61 20.46
N LEU A 51 -12.20 2.66 19.68
CA LEU A 51 -11.92 1.71 18.61
C LEU A 51 -10.81 0.74 19.00
N GLU A 52 -10.97 -0.50 18.57
CA GLU A 52 -9.96 -1.56 18.56
C GLU A 52 -9.51 -1.88 17.13
N LEU A 53 -8.39 -2.60 16.98
CA LEU A 53 -7.91 -3.04 15.66
C LEU A 53 -8.93 -3.90 14.92
N SER A 54 -9.71 -4.70 15.64
CA SER A 54 -10.79 -5.51 15.07
C SER A 54 -11.93 -4.69 14.46
N ASP A 55 -12.04 -3.41 14.84
CA ASP A 55 -13.11 -2.52 14.37
C ASP A 55 -12.72 -1.80 13.07
N ILE A 56 -11.48 -1.94 12.62
CA ILE A 56 -10.95 -1.28 11.43
C ILE A 56 -10.76 -2.31 10.32
N GLN A 57 -11.41 -2.06 9.19
CA GLN A 57 -11.09 -2.77 7.95
C GLN A 57 -9.84 -2.15 7.33
N VAL A 58 -8.85 -2.99 7.05
CA VAL A 58 -7.57 -2.58 6.47
C VAL A 58 -7.40 -3.28 5.13
N ASP A 59 -7.42 -2.50 4.06
CA ASP A 59 -7.16 -2.99 2.71
C ASP A 59 -5.65 -2.95 2.43
N SER A 60 -4.98 -4.07 2.68
CA SER A 60 -3.56 -4.25 2.42
C SER A 60 -3.23 -4.12 0.92
N LEU A 61 -2.17 -3.39 0.60
CA LEU A 61 -1.60 -3.30 -0.76
C LEU A 61 -0.68 -4.49 -1.09
N VAL A 62 -0.35 -5.34 -0.12
CA VAL A 62 0.36 -6.60 -0.36
C VAL A 62 -0.62 -7.62 -0.98
N PRO A 63 -0.35 -8.12 -2.21
CA PRO A 63 -1.19 -9.15 -2.82
C PRO A 63 -1.21 -10.44 -1.99
N GLU A 64 -2.37 -11.06 -1.83
CA GLU A 64 -2.54 -12.29 -1.02
C GLU A 64 -1.52 -13.38 -1.34
N PRO A 65 -1.24 -13.72 -2.62
CA PRO A 65 -0.29 -14.79 -2.94
C PRO A 65 1.17 -14.47 -2.58
N LEU A 66 1.47 -13.22 -2.21
CA LEU A 66 2.81 -12.77 -1.85
C LEU A 66 2.98 -12.50 -0.35
N LYS A 67 1.90 -12.54 0.44
CA LYS A 67 1.99 -12.37 1.90
C LYS A 67 2.86 -13.44 2.56
N SER A 68 2.80 -14.67 2.04
CA SER A 68 3.55 -15.83 2.56
C SER A 68 4.95 -16.01 1.97
N SER A 69 5.39 -15.14 1.04
CA SER A 69 6.75 -15.21 0.49
C SER A 69 7.78 -15.12 1.62
N ALA A 70 8.78 -16.00 1.61
CA ALA A 70 9.72 -16.08 2.72
C ALA A 70 10.67 -14.88 2.78
N LEU A 71 10.96 -14.27 1.62
CA LEU A 71 11.96 -13.22 1.47
C LEU A 71 11.39 -11.96 0.83
N ALA A 72 11.80 -10.79 1.33
CA ALA A 72 11.44 -9.50 0.76
C ALA A 72 11.83 -9.36 -0.73
N GLU A 73 12.95 -9.97 -1.13
CA GLU A 73 13.39 -9.95 -2.53
C GLU A 73 12.51 -10.82 -3.43
N GLU A 74 12.01 -11.94 -2.93
CA GLU A 74 11.03 -12.75 -3.65
C GLU A 74 9.72 -11.98 -3.84
N PHE A 75 9.26 -11.29 -2.80
CA PHE A 75 8.12 -10.38 -2.88
C PHE A 75 8.31 -9.35 -4.01
N LEU A 76 9.43 -8.62 -4.04
CA LEU A 76 9.70 -7.60 -5.06
C LEU A 76 9.85 -8.16 -6.47
N ARG A 77 10.39 -9.38 -6.60
CA ARG A 77 10.52 -10.07 -7.89
C ARG A 77 9.17 -10.44 -8.47
N ARG A 78 8.22 -10.84 -7.61
CA ARG A 78 6.88 -11.30 -8.02
C ARG A 78 5.82 -10.20 -8.03
N LEU A 79 6.05 -9.08 -7.34
CA LEU A 79 5.12 -7.96 -7.31
C LEU A 79 4.63 -7.48 -8.70
N PRO A 80 5.47 -7.49 -9.76
CA PRO A 80 5.01 -7.14 -11.11
C PRO A 80 3.87 -8.02 -11.65
N GLU A 81 3.71 -9.27 -11.16
CA GLU A 81 2.61 -10.16 -11.52
C GLU A 81 1.22 -9.54 -11.20
N PHE A 82 1.17 -8.56 -10.28
CA PHE A 82 -0.06 -7.93 -9.78
C PHE A 82 -0.25 -6.48 -10.23
N ASP A 83 0.65 -5.94 -11.07
CA ASP A 83 0.57 -4.54 -11.50
C ASP A 83 -0.74 -4.21 -12.23
N GLN A 84 -1.27 -5.15 -13.00
CA GLN A 84 -2.53 -4.97 -13.73
C GLN A 84 -3.72 -4.81 -12.77
N GLU A 85 -3.74 -5.54 -11.66
CA GLU A 85 -4.80 -5.44 -10.66
C GLU A 85 -4.79 -4.09 -9.97
N VAL A 86 -3.61 -3.62 -9.56
CA VAL A 86 -3.45 -2.30 -8.92
C VAL A 86 -3.78 -1.17 -9.90
N THR A 87 -3.33 -1.30 -11.16
CA THR A 87 -3.65 -0.34 -12.22
C THR A 87 -5.15 -0.27 -12.46
N LYS A 88 -5.84 -1.41 -12.51
CA LYS A 88 -7.29 -1.45 -12.65
C LYS A 88 -7.98 -0.74 -11.48
N LYS A 89 -7.60 -1.04 -10.23
CA LYS A 89 -8.15 -0.36 -9.04
C LYS A 89 -7.98 1.16 -9.11
N ARG A 90 -6.81 1.63 -9.54
CA ARG A 90 -6.56 3.07 -9.76
C ARG A 90 -7.49 3.66 -10.81
N LEU A 91 -7.62 3.03 -11.97
CA LEU A 91 -8.47 3.51 -13.06
C LEU A 91 -9.95 3.52 -12.67
N ASP A 92 -10.41 2.50 -11.96
CA ASP A 92 -11.78 2.41 -11.45
C ASP A 92 -12.06 3.58 -10.46
N ALA A 93 -11.13 3.86 -9.55
CA ALA A 93 -11.23 4.98 -8.60
C ALA A 93 -11.15 6.36 -9.29
N GLU A 94 -10.32 6.51 -10.32
CA GLU A 94 -10.25 7.73 -11.13
C GLU A 94 -11.55 7.97 -11.89
N ALA A 95 -12.15 6.93 -12.46
CA ALA A 95 -13.44 7.01 -13.15
C ALA A 95 -14.58 7.36 -12.19
N ALA A 96 -14.51 6.90 -10.94
CA ALA A 96 -15.44 7.25 -9.88
C ALA A 96 -15.22 8.65 -9.28
N GLY A 97 -14.11 9.33 -9.60
CA GLY A 97 -13.75 10.63 -9.03
C GLY A 97 -13.23 10.55 -7.59
N GLU A 98 -12.81 9.37 -7.14
CA GLU A 98 -12.34 9.09 -5.78
C GLU A 98 -10.83 9.31 -5.61
N VAL A 99 -10.15 9.70 -6.69
CA VAL A 99 -8.72 10.05 -6.69
C VAL A 99 -8.58 11.57 -6.80
N ASN A 100 -7.94 12.18 -5.79
CA ASN A 100 -7.55 13.59 -5.85
C ASN A 100 -6.52 13.77 -6.97
N LYS A 101 -6.84 14.61 -7.96
CA LYS A 101 -5.94 14.96 -9.08
C LYS A 101 -4.79 15.85 -8.64
#